data_AF-A0A2M7EKE0-F1
#
_entry.id   AF-A0A2M7EKE0-F1
#
_cell.length_a   1.000
_cell.length_b   1.000
_cell.length_c   1.000
_cell.angle_alpha   90.00
_cell.angle_beta   90.00
_cell.angle_gamma   90.00
#
_symmetry.space_group_name_H-M   'P 1'
#
loop_
_entity.id
_entity.type
_entity.pdbx_description
1 polymer ?
#
loop_
_entity_poly.entity_id
_entity_poly.type
_entity_poly.pdbx_seq_one_letter_code
_entity_poly.pdbx_strand_id
1 'polypeptide(L)'
;MRKLSDKQWNILQPLLPRQDFSKGGKPRVDDKKTVEGILWILTTGAQWNEMPAKYGSGKTCWRRFTQWKKQGVWRNIWQKLLVILDKQEKLTWEVAYLDGTFASAKKGGKK
;
A
#
# COMPACT_ATOMS: atom_id res chain seq x y z
N MET A 1 0.54 6.86 14.17
CA MET A 1 0.09 6.69 12.77
C MET A 1 1.32 6.70 11.85
N ARG A 2 1.52 5.67 11.01
CA ARG A 2 2.83 5.39 10.37
C ARG A 2 3.10 6.34 9.19
N LYS A 3 3.79 7.45 9.47
CA LYS A 3 4.30 8.39 8.47
C LYS A 3 5.67 7.89 8.00
N LEU A 4 5.95 7.97 6.71
CA LEU A 4 7.27 7.61 6.18
C LEU A 4 8.26 8.73 6.49
N SER A 5 9.40 8.37 7.08
CA SER A 5 10.51 9.32 7.17
C SER A 5 11.02 9.67 5.78
N ASP A 6 11.66 10.83 5.62
CA ASP A 6 12.20 11.22 4.31
C ASP A 6 13.26 10.24 3.82
N LYS A 7 14.05 9.67 4.74
CA LYS A 7 15.00 8.59 4.41
C LYS A 7 14.30 7.36 3.84
N GLN A 8 13.21 6.91 4.46
CA GLN A 8 12.42 5.79 3.94
C GLN A 8 11.82 6.14 2.58
N TRP A 9 11.26 7.34 2.46
CA TRP A 9 10.62 7.77 1.22
C TRP A 9 11.61 7.85 0.05
N ASN A 10 12.81 8.39 0.26
CA ASN A 10 13.84 8.48 -0.76
C ASN A 10 14.27 7.10 -1.30
N ILE A 11 14.16 6.05 -0.48
CA ILE A 11 14.42 4.67 -0.91
C ILE A 11 13.25 4.10 -1.71
N LEU A 12 12.01 4.44 -1.35
CA LEU A 12 10.80 3.88 -1.97
C LEU A 12 10.40 4.60 -3.26
N GLN A 13 10.55 5.92 -3.33
CA GLN A 13 10.12 6.74 -4.46
C GLN A 13 10.63 6.23 -5.81
N PRO A 14 11.90 5.79 -5.96
CA PRO A 14 12.41 5.29 -7.24
C PRO A 14 11.74 3.98 -7.73
N LEU A 15 11.09 3.23 -6.84
CA LEU A 15 10.39 1.99 -7.17
C LEU A 15 9.03 2.25 -7.82
N LEU A 16 8.51 3.47 -7.69
CA LEU A 16 7.21 3.83 -8.20
C LEU A 16 7.26 4.06 -9.71
N PRO A 17 6.19 3.69 -10.44
CA PRO A 17 6.11 3.94 -11.87
C PRO A 17 6.11 5.44 -12.10
N ARG A 18 7.05 5.89 -12.93
CA ARG A 18 7.16 7.29 -13.36
C ARG A 18 5.82 7.75 -13.90
N GLN A 19 5.42 8.96 -13.51
CA GLN A 19 4.24 9.58 -14.09
C GLN A 19 4.54 9.91 -15.55
N ASP A 20 3.71 9.37 -16.44
CA ASP A 20 3.71 9.77 -17.83
C ASP A 20 2.93 11.08 -17.97
N PHE A 21 3.66 12.18 -18.16
CA PHE A 21 3.09 13.52 -18.33
C PHE A 21 2.62 13.79 -19.77
N SER A 22 2.92 12.90 -20.72
CA SER A 22 2.57 13.08 -22.13
C SER A 22 1.07 12.96 -22.41
N LYS A 23 0.32 12.26 -21.54
CA LYS A 23 -1.10 11.92 -21.76
C LYS A 23 -2.10 12.99 -21.32
N GLY A 24 -1.63 14.16 -20.87
CA GLY A 24 -2.48 15.23 -20.34
C GLY A 24 -3.33 14.79 -19.13
N GLY A 25 -4.25 15.65 -18.71
CA GLY A 25 -5.20 15.37 -17.62
C GLY A 25 -4.75 15.86 -16.24
N LYS A 26 -5.59 15.59 -15.22
CA LYS A 26 -5.37 16.06 -13.85
C LYS A 26 -4.07 15.48 -13.28
N PRO A 27 -3.21 16.32 -12.67
CA PRO A 27 -1.99 15.84 -12.02
C PRO A 27 -2.27 14.70 -11.04
N ARG A 28 -1.36 13.73 -11.04
CA ARG A 28 -1.38 12.60 -10.10
C ARG A 28 -1.37 13.12 -8.67
N VAL A 29 -2.18 12.50 -7.81
CA VAL A 29 -2.11 12.72 -6.36
C VAL A 29 -0.72 12.33 -5.87
N ASP A 30 -0.18 13.12 -4.95
CA ASP A 30 1.10 12.88 -4.30
C ASP A 30 1.30 11.40 -3.92
N ASP A 31 2.36 10.80 -4.47
CA ASP A 31 2.62 9.38 -4.31
C ASP A 31 3.01 9.01 -2.87
N LYS A 32 3.67 9.92 -2.13
CA LYS A 32 4.03 9.69 -0.72
C LYS A 32 2.76 9.59 0.12
N LYS A 33 1.85 10.55 -0.03
CA LYS A 33 0.53 10.53 0.63
C LYS A 33 -0.26 9.28 0.26
N THR A 34 -0.19 8.86 -0.99
CA THR A 34 -0.86 7.63 -1.46
C THR A 34 -0.28 6.39 -0.77
N VAL A 35 1.05 6.24 -0.73
CA VAL A 35 1.69 5.12 -0.04
C VAL A 35 1.39 5.13 1.46
N GLU A 36 1.47 6.29 2.12
CA GLU A 36 1.11 6.43 3.54
C GLU A 36 -0.37 6.10 3.81
N GLY A 37 -1.29 6.50 2.92
CA GLY A 37 -2.70 6.15 3.02
C GLY A 37 -2.96 4.65 2.88
N ILE A 38 -2.28 3.98 1.94
CA ILE A 38 -2.34 2.53 1.80
C ILE A 38 -1.80 1.84 3.05
N LEU A 39 -0.64 2.28 3.56
CA LEU A 39 -0.06 1.73 4.79
C LEU A 39 -0.99 1.92 5.98
N TRP A 40 -1.69 3.05 6.07
CA TRP A 40 -2.69 3.28 7.11
C TRP A 40 -3.81 2.25 7.03
N ILE A 41 -4.44 2.08 5.87
CA ILE A 41 -5.50 1.08 5.67
C ILE A 41 -5.02 -0.34 6.01
N LEU A 42 -3.83 -0.73 5.56
CA LEU A 42 -3.28 -2.06 5.85
C LEU A 42 -2.92 -2.27 7.32
N THR A 43 -2.68 -1.19 8.07
CA THR A 43 -2.38 -1.28 9.51
C THR A 43 -3.66 -1.27 10.35
N THR A 44 -4.68 -0.52 9.94
CA THR A 44 -5.91 -0.35 10.74
C THR A 44 -7.02 -1.31 10.36
N GLY A 45 -7.02 -1.86 9.13
CA GLY A 45 -8.13 -2.64 8.61
C GLY A 45 -9.40 -1.83 8.32
N ALA A 46 -9.35 -0.51 8.46
CA ALA A 46 -10.51 0.37 8.26
C ALA A 46 -10.97 0.39 6.80
N GLN A 47 -12.20 0.87 6.57
CA GLN A 47 -12.71 0.98 5.20
C GLN A 47 -12.00 2.10 4.43
N TRP A 48 -11.84 1.93 3.12
CA TRP A 48 -11.21 2.95 2.27
C TRP A 48 -11.90 4.32 2.35
N ASN A 49 -13.23 4.36 2.52
CA ASN A 49 -13.98 5.60 2.63
C ASN A 49 -13.78 6.33 3.96
N GLU A 50 -13.30 5.64 5.00
CA GLU A 50 -13.01 6.20 6.32
C GLU A 50 -11.57 6.73 6.41
N MET A 51 -10.79 6.60 5.33
CA MET A 51 -9.41 7.04 5.31
C MET A 51 -9.31 8.56 5.56
N PRO A 52 -8.45 9.01 6.49
CA PRO A 52 -8.28 10.42 6.76
C PRO A 52 -7.90 11.23 5.53
N ALA A 53 -8.57 12.37 5.33
CA ALA A 53 -8.42 13.22 4.15
C ALA A 53 -6.98 13.70 3.89
N LYS A 54 -6.11 13.71 4.90
CA LYS A 54 -4.69 14.07 4.77
C LYS A 54 -3.91 13.19 3.78
N TYR A 55 -4.36 11.96 3.53
CA TYR A 55 -3.76 11.06 2.53
C TYR A 55 -4.40 11.18 1.14
N GLY A 56 -5.42 12.02 1.00
CA GLY A 56 -6.24 12.11 -0.20
C GLY A 56 -7.44 11.16 -0.17
N SER A 57 -7.98 10.86 -1.35
CA SER A 57 -9.18 10.03 -1.48
C SER A 57 -8.87 8.55 -1.33
N GLY A 58 -9.66 7.84 -0.51
CA GLY A 58 -9.60 6.39 -0.35
C GLY A 58 -9.75 5.63 -1.66
N LYS A 59 -10.67 6.07 -2.54
CA LYS A 59 -10.86 5.48 -3.88
C LYS A 59 -9.59 5.57 -4.74
N THR A 60 -8.88 6.70 -4.68
CA THR A 60 -7.61 6.88 -5.40
C THR A 60 -6.54 5.94 -4.86
N CYS A 61 -6.41 5.84 -3.53
CA CYS A 61 -5.46 4.93 -2.90
C CYS A 61 -5.75 3.47 -3.22
N TRP A 62 -7.02 3.04 -3.17
CA TRP A 62 -7.42 1.69 -3.54
C TRP A 62 -7.08 1.35 -5.00
N ARG A 63 -7.39 2.26 -5.93
CA ARG A 63 -7.08 2.07 -7.36
C ARG A 63 -5.57 1.98 -7.59
N ARG A 64 -4.78 2.85 -6.94
CA ARG A 64 -3.31 2.85 -7.00
C ARG A 64 -2.74 1.57 -6.42
N PHE A 65 -3.20 1.16 -5.24
CA PHE A 65 -2.79 -0.07 -4.59
C PHE A 65 -3.04 -1.28 -5.50
N THR A 66 -4.24 -1.38 -6.08
CA THR A 66 -4.61 -2.47 -6.99
C THR A 66 -3.74 -2.47 -8.25
N GLN A 67 -3.49 -1.30 -8.84
CA GLN A 67 -2.62 -1.16 -10.00
C GLN A 67 -1.17 -1.58 -9.68
N TRP A 68 -0.59 -1.06 -8.59
CA TRP A 68 0.78 -1.36 -8.18
C TRP A 68 0.97 -2.80 -7.73
N LYS A 69 -0.06 -3.43 -7.15
CA LYS A 69 -0.05 -4.87 -6.89
C LYS A 69 0.05 -5.66 -8.19
N LYS A 70 -0.80 -5.35 -9.17
CA LYS A 70 -0.78 -6.01 -10.49
C LYS A 70 0.56 -5.82 -11.22
N GLN A 71 1.20 -4.66 -11.04
CA GLN A 71 2.50 -4.34 -11.64
C GLN A 71 3.70 -4.87 -10.83
N GLY A 72 3.49 -5.52 -9.69
CA GLY A 72 4.57 -5.96 -8.79
C GLY A 72 5.27 -4.84 -8.00
N VAL A 73 5.00 -3.57 -8.31
CA VAL A 73 5.53 -2.38 -7.62
C VAL A 73 5.26 -2.45 -6.12
N TRP A 74 4.05 -2.82 -5.72
CA TRP A 74 3.72 -2.89 -4.29
C TRP A 74 4.53 -3.96 -3.55
N ARG A 75 4.78 -5.10 -4.19
CA ARG A 75 5.62 -6.17 -3.62
C ARG A 75 7.03 -5.67 -3.37
N ASN A 76 7.60 -4.92 -4.32
CA ASN A 76 8.95 -4.35 -4.18
C ASN A 76 9.00 -3.32 -3.05
N ILE A 77 8.00 -2.45 -2.93
CA ILE A 77 7.88 -1.48 -1.83
C ILE A 77 7.82 -2.21 -0.49
N TRP A 78 6.96 -3.22 -0.38
CA TRP A 78 6.80 -4.02 0.82
C TRP A 78 8.11 -4.69 1.25
N GLN A 79 8.79 -5.37 0.33
CA GLN A 79 10.07 -6.02 0.60
C GLN A 79 11.14 -5.02 1.05
N LYS A 80 11.22 -3.84 0.42
CA LYS A 80 12.17 -2.79 0.85
C LYS A 80 11.85 -2.25 2.23
N LEU A 81 10.57 -2.07 2.56
CA LEU A 81 10.16 -1.68 3.91
C LEU A 81 10.54 -2.74 4.95
N LEU A 82 10.35 -4.02 4.66
CA LEU A 82 10.78 -5.10 5.54
C LEU A 82 12.28 -5.06 5.79
N VAL A 83 13.12 -4.92 4.74
CA VAL A 83 14.57 -4.80 4.89
C VAL A 83 14.97 -3.58 5.73
N ILE A 84 14.27 -2.44 5.58
CA ILE A 84 14.55 -1.26 6.40
C ILE A 84 14.20 -1.52 7.86
N LEU A 85 13.08 -2.18 8.14
CA LEU A 85 12.63 -2.46 9.51
C LEU A 85 13.49 -3.53 10.18
N ASP A 86 13.94 -4.53 9.42
CA ASP A 86 14.88 -5.57 9.84
C ASP A 86 16.21 -4.96 10.28
N LYS A 87 16.80 -4.08 9.46
CA LYS A 87 18.02 -3.32 9.81
C LYS A 87 17.86 -2.38 11.00
N GLN A 88 16.62 -2.06 11.38
CA GLN A 88 16.31 -1.25 12.55
C GLN A 88 15.98 -2.12 13.78
N GLU A 89 16.10 -3.44 13.67
CA GLU A 89 15.73 -4.41 14.72
C GLU A 89 14.28 -4.25 15.18
N LYS A 90 13.39 -3.84 14.26
CA LYS A 90 11.95 -3.65 14.51
C LYS A 90 11.09 -4.82 14.05
N LEU A 91 11.71 -5.88 13.53
CA LEU A 91 11.03 -7.09 13.12
C LEU A 91 11.51 -8.25 13.99
N THR A 92 10.56 -8.97 14.56
CA THR A 92 10.81 -10.25 15.22
C THR A 92 10.38 -11.35 14.25
N TRP A 93 11.34 -12.11 13.74
CA TRP A 93 11.08 -13.17 12.75
C TRP A 93 10.60 -14.48 13.37
N GLU A 94 10.68 -14.61 14.70
CA GLU A 94 10.25 -15.81 15.43
C GLU A 94 8.74 -16.02 15.43
N VAL A 95 7.96 -14.95 15.18
CA VAL A 95 6.49 -15.00 15.22
C VAL A 95 5.92 -14.41 13.93
N ALA A 96 5.10 -15.20 13.23
CA ALA A 96 4.33 -14.74 12.07
C ALA A 96 2.84 -14.83 12.38
N TYR A 97 2.14 -13.70 12.30
CA TYR A 97 0.68 -13.66 12.36
C TYR A 97 0.14 -13.84 10.94
N LEU A 98 -0.58 -14.94 10.70
CA LEU A 98 -1.37 -15.13 9.49
C LEU A 98 -2.81 -14.73 9.77
N ASP A 99 -3.35 -13.79 9.00
CA ASP A 99 -4.78 -13.55 8.93
C ASP A 99 -5.39 -14.26 7.71
N GLY A 100 -6.68 -14.56 7.81
CA GLY A 100 -7.45 -15.17 6.75
C GLY A 100 -8.80 -14.47 6.64
N THR A 101 -9.29 -14.29 5.42
CA THR A 101 -10.66 -13.80 5.19
C THR A 101 -11.49 -14.93 4.61
N PHE A 102 -12.63 -15.23 5.24
CA PHE A 102 -13.62 -16.13 4.68
C PHE A 102 -14.35 -15.43 3.53
N ALA A 103 -14.31 -16.00 2.33
CA ALA A 103 -15.07 -15.53 1.19
C ALA A 103 -16.17 -16.53 0.86
N SER A 104 -17.40 -16.04 0.70
CA SER A 104 -18.55 -16.90 0.38
C SER A 104 -18.39 -17.53 -1.01
N ALA A 105 -18.58 -18.85 -1.09
CA ALA A 105 -18.50 -19.57 -2.36
C ALA A 105 -19.71 -19.19 -3.23
N LYS A 106 -19.49 -18.41 -4.30
CA LYS A 106 -20.57 -17.90 -5.16
C LYS A 106 -21.28 -18.97 -6.00
N LYS A 107 -20.82 -20.22 -5.97
CA LYS A 107 -21.44 -21.36 -6.63
C LYS A 107 -21.51 -22.51 -5.62
N GLY A 108 -22.64 -22.66 -4.95
CA GLY A 108 -22.88 -23.77 -4.03
C GLY A 108 -22.70 -25.11 -4.76
N GLY A 109 -22.09 -26.09 -4.08
CA GLY A 109 -21.98 -27.45 -4.61
C GLY A 109 -23.37 -28.03 -4.91
N LYS A 110 -23.50 -28.79 -5.99
CA LYS A 110 -24.73 -29.56 -6.25
C LYS A 110 -24.92 -30.55 -5.09
N LYS A 111 -26.14 -30.60 -4.55
CA LYS A 111 -26.57 -31.62 -3.59
C LYS A 111 -26.50 -33.01 -4.22
#